data_AF-A0A0F9ZCN5-F1
#
_entry.id   AF-A0A0F9ZCN5-F1
#
_cell.length_a   1.000
_cell.length_b   1.000
_cell.length_c   1.000
_cell.angle_alpha   90.00
_cell.angle_beta   90.00
_cell.angle_gamma   90.00
#
_symmetry.space_group_name_H-M   'P 1'
#
loop_
_entity.id
_entity.type
_entity.pdbx_description
1 polymer ?
#
loop_
_entity_poly.entity_id
_entity_poly.type
_entity_poly.pdbx_seq_one_letter_code
_entity_poly.pdbx_strand_id
1 'polypeptide(L)'
;MKLLYRNQITINKQLREVWVYEMRKKHSSARLKDDKIIIRLSSKISRRLQQEHAQNLLERLVKSLQKQPPKITKIWQDGEIIEAGDKKYLLHLQEKKQKTVTGKLIAPQAIKVNIPSNLSSKTKNQYIFKLIRQIVRKFKFRSKSKTF
;
A
#
# COMPACT_ATOMS: atom_id res chain seq x y z
N MET A 1 -23.27 7.19 14.28
CA MET A 1 -21.95 7.82 14.03
C MET A 1 -22.06 9.24 14.54
N LYS A 2 -21.18 9.69 15.46
CA LYS A 2 -21.27 11.02 16.07
C LYS A 2 -20.10 11.87 15.58
N LEU A 3 -20.36 13.07 15.04
CA LEU A 3 -19.29 14.02 14.73
C LEU A 3 -18.75 14.59 16.04
N LEU A 4 -17.44 14.55 16.24
CA LEU A 4 -16.79 15.15 17.40
C LEU A 4 -16.35 16.58 17.09
N TYR A 5 -15.55 16.75 16.04
CA TYR A 5 -15.06 18.05 15.61
C TYR A 5 -14.61 18.03 14.15
N ARG A 6 -14.39 19.22 13.61
CA ARG A 6 -13.80 19.46 12.28
C ARG A 6 -12.54 20.30 12.44
N ASN A 7 -11.58 20.07 11.56
CA ASN A 7 -10.38 20.89 11.45
C ASN A 7 -10.02 21.05 9.97
N GLN A 8 -9.07 21.91 9.66
CA GLN A 8 -8.48 22.07 8.33
C GLN A 8 -6.97 21.95 8.42
N ILE A 9 -6.37 21.28 7.44
CA ILE A 9 -4.92 21.17 7.33
C ILE A 9 -4.48 21.36 5.90
N THR A 10 -3.26 21.85 5.72
CA THR A 10 -2.63 21.96 4.41
C THR A 10 -1.70 20.77 4.17
N ILE A 11 -1.95 19.99 3.11
CA ILE A 11 -1.07 18.91 2.65
C ILE A 11 -0.70 19.18 1.20
N ASN A 12 0.59 19.20 0.87
CA ASN A 12 1.09 19.42 -0.49
C ASN A 12 0.49 20.69 -1.14
N LYS A 13 0.41 21.80 -0.38
CA LYS A 13 -0.18 23.09 -0.79
C LYS A 13 -1.69 23.04 -1.10
N GLN A 14 -2.39 21.96 -0.74
CA GLN A 14 -3.84 21.84 -0.84
C GLN A 14 -4.47 21.87 0.55
N LEU A 15 -5.46 22.74 0.74
CA LEU A 15 -6.26 22.81 1.96
C LEU A 15 -7.25 21.65 1.99
N ARG A 16 -7.28 20.90 3.09
CA ARG A 16 -8.11 19.71 3.25
C ARG A 16 -8.89 19.76 4.55
N GLU A 17 -10.18 19.44 4.48
CA GLU A 17 -11.00 19.29 5.67
C GLU A 17 -10.70 17.96 6.37
N VAL A 18 -10.62 18.00 7.71
CA VAL A 18 -10.46 16.84 8.58
C VAL A 18 -11.72 16.69 9.42
N TRP A 19 -12.44 15.59 9.24
CA TRP A 19 -13.67 15.31 9.97
C TRP A 19 -13.43 14.13 10.91
N VAL A 20 -13.63 14.36 12.21
CA VAL A 20 -13.38 13.36 13.25
C VAL A 20 -14.70 12.87 13.83
N TYR A 21 -14.94 11.58 13.71
CA TYR A 21 -16.15 10.91 14.16
C TYR A 21 -15.87 9.89 15.24
N GLU A 22 -16.78 9.76 16.20
CA GLU A 22 -16.87 8.62 17.09
C GLU A 22 -17.82 7.56 16.51
N MET A 23 -17.39 6.30 16.57
CA MET A 23 -18.14 5.14 16.10
C MET A 23 -17.98 3.95 17.05
N ARG A 24 -19.06 3.18 17.23
CA ARG A 24 -19.00 1.85 17.87
C ARG A 24 -18.27 0.87 16.96
N LYS A 25 -16.93 0.83 17.05
CA LYS A 25 -16.07 -0.05 16.25
C LYS A 25 -14.89 -0.56 17.06
N LYS A 26 -14.27 -1.66 16.64
CA LYS A 26 -13.12 -2.24 17.34
C LYS A 26 -11.86 -1.38 17.23
N HIS A 27 -11.56 -0.85 16.05
CA HIS A 27 -10.31 -0.13 15.76
C HIS A 27 -10.59 1.23 15.15
N SER A 28 -9.83 2.26 15.51
CA SER A 28 -9.89 3.56 14.84
C SER A 28 -9.24 3.51 13.45
N SER A 29 -9.56 4.48 12.59
CA SER A 29 -9.01 4.54 11.23
C SER A 29 -9.05 5.97 10.68
N ALA A 30 -8.04 6.35 9.88
CA ALA A 30 -8.07 7.55 9.05
C ALA A 30 -7.97 7.17 7.57
N ARG A 31 -8.69 7.90 6.71
CA ARG A 31 -8.65 7.72 5.25
C ARG A 31 -8.91 9.04 4.54
N LEU A 32 -8.42 9.15 3.31
CA LEU A 32 -8.80 10.21 2.39
C LEU A 32 -10.02 9.76 1.58
N LYS A 33 -11.07 10.58 1.50
CA LYS A 33 -12.27 10.36 0.69
C LYS A 33 -12.75 11.72 0.16
N ASP A 34 -12.95 11.82 -1.15
CA ASP A 34 -13.50 13.02 -1.82
C ASP A 34 -12.80 14.31 -1.37
N ASP A 35 -11.45 14.28 -1.37
CA ASP A 35 -10.55 15.34 -0.92
C ASP A 35 -10.55 15.66 0.60
N LYS A 36 -11.43 15.03 1.37
CA LYS A 36 -11.54 15.17 2.83
C LYS A 36 -10.84 14.03 3.56
N ILE A 37 -10.28 14.34 4.72
CA ILE A 37 -9.73 13.34 5.63
C ILE A 37 -10.81 12.96 6.63
N ILE A 38 -11.18 11.69 6.64
CA ILE A 38 -12.17 11.15 7.55
C ILE A 38 -11.46 10.30 8.60
N ILE A 39 -11.49 10.74 9.85
CA ILE A 39 -11.00 10.01 11.01
C ILE A 39 -12.20 9.42 11.75
N ARG A 40 -12.16 8.11 11.99
CA ARG A 40 -13.18 7.36 12.73
C ARG A 40 -12.54 6.77 13.95
N LEU A 41 -12.84 7.33 15.11
CA LEU A 41 -12.39 6.85 16.41
C LEU A 41 -13.31 5.75 16.93
N SER A 42 -12.71 4.75 17.56
CA SER A 42 -13.44 3.76 18.35
C SER A 42 -14.02 4.40 19.60
N SER A 43 -15.30 4.13 19.87
CA SER A 43 -15.96 4.52 21.13
C SER A 43 -15.38 3.82 22.38
N LYS A 44 -14.47 2.85 22.20
CA LYS A 44 -13.75 2.21 23.31
C LYS A 44 -12.56 3.05 23.80
N ILE A 45 -12.19 4.10 23.06
CA ILE A 45 -11.11 5.02 23.46
C ILE A 45 -11.70 6.05 24.40
N SER A 46 -11.07 6.23 25.57
CA SER A 46 -11.47 7.23 26.54
C SER A 46 -11.43 8.63 25.92
N ARG A 47 -12.38 9.51 26.28
CA ARG A 47 -12.45 10.87 25.73
C ARG A 47 -11.13 11.64 25.85
N ARG A 48 -10.41 11.46 26.95
CA ARG A 48 -9.09 12.07 27.19
C ARG A 48 -8.06 11.71 26.11
N LEU A 49 -8.13 10.49 25.57
CA LEU A 49 -7.18 9.99 24.56
C LEU A 49 -7.67 10.16 23.11
N GLN A 50 -8.92 10.58 22.90
CA GLN A 50 -9.50 10.67 21.55
C GLN A 50 -8.77 11.67 20.67
N GLN A 51 -8.40 12.83 21.23
CA GLN A 51 -7.70 13.88 20.48
C GLN A 51 -6.28 13.46 20.08
N GLU A 52 -5.50 12.92 21.03
CA GLU A 52 -4.17 12.40 20.76
C GLU A 52 -4.20 11.26 19.74
N HIS A 53 -5.18 10.36 19.86
CA HIS A 53 -5.33 9.26 18.92
C HIS A 53 -5.72 9.73 17.52
N ALA A 54 -6.59 10.74 17.41
CA ALA A 54 -6.94 11.35 16.14
C ALA A 54 -5.73 12.01 15.49
N GLN A 55 -4.94 12.75 16.27
CA GLN A 55 -3.71 13.40 15.80
C GLN A 55 -2.69 12.38 15.28
N ASN A 56 -2.44 11.31 16.03
CA ASN A 56 -1.57 10.21 15.62
C ASN A 56 -2.01 9.57 14.29
N LEU A 57 -3.32 9.36 14.10
CA LEU A 57 -3.86 8.84 12.84
C LEU A 57 -3.72 9.83 11.69
N LEU A 58 -3.94 11.11 11.96
CA LEU A 58 -3.78 12.18 10.98
C LEU A 58 -2.34 12.26 10.49
N GLU A 59 -1.37 12.28 11.38
CA GLU A 59 0.05 12.33 11.05
C GLU A 59 0.51 11.14 10.21
N ARG A 60 0.05 9.93 10.56
CA ARG A 60 0.34 8.72 9.77
C ARG A 60 -0.21 8.82 8.36
N LEU A 61 -1.43 9.34 8.22
CA LEU A 61 -2.05 9.55 6.90
C LEU A 61 -1.30 10.62 6.11
N VAL A 62 -1.00 11.78 6.72
CA VAL A 62 -0.23 12.88 6.10
C VAL A 62 1.12 12.35 5.60
N LYS A 63 1.87 11.64 6.45
CA LYS A 63 3.14 11.01 6.06
C LYS A 63 2.96 10.05 4.89
N SER A 64 1.85 9.33 4.80
CA SER A 64 1.57 8.44 3.66
C SER A 64 1.24 9.20 2.37
N LEU A 65 0.58 10.36 2.48
CA LEU A 65 0.21 11.21 1.34
C LEU A 65 1.39 12.04 0.82
N GLN A 66 2.32 12.41 1.69
CA GLN A 66 3.56 13.11 1.34
C GLN A 66 4.64 12.18 0.78
N LYS A 67 4.54 10.87 1.02
CA LYS A 67 5.45 9.90 0.40
C LYS A 67 5.23 9.94 -1.11
N GLN A 68 6.22 10.47 -1.82
CA GLN A 68 6.27 10.33 -3.26
C GLN A 68 6.20 8.84 -3.60
N PRO A 69 5.42 8.44 -4.62
CA PRO A 69 5.50 7.09 -5.13
C PRO A 69 6.98 6.84 -5.49
N PRO A 70 7.54 5.65 -5.18
CA PRO A 70 8.91 5.37 -5.55
C PRO A 70 9.08 5.70 -7.03
N LYS A 71 10.09 6.51 -7.37
CA LYS A 71 10.43 6.75 -8.77
C LYS A 71 10.62 5.36 -9.39
N ILE A 72 9.75 5.03 -10.35
CA ILE A 72 9.88 3.80 -11.11
C ILE A 72 11.10 4.02 -11.99
N THR A 73 12.28 3.67 -11.49
CA THR A 73 13.53 3.83 -12.23
C THR A 73 13.69 2.74 -13.27
N LYS A 74 12.90 1.65 -13.19
CA LYS A 74 13.01 0.49 -14.05
C LYS A 74 11.64 0.07 -14.61
N ILE A 75 11.55 0.02 -15.93
CA ILE A 75 10.44 -0.62 -16.65
C ILE A 75 10.78 -2.11 -16.73
N TRP A 76 9.87 -2.96 -16.25
CA TRP A 76 10.08 -4.41 -16.27
C TRP A 76 9.53 -4.99 -17.57
N GLN A 77 10.29 -5.88 -18.20
CA GLN A 77 9.89 -6.56 -19.43
C GLN A 77 9.66 -8.06 -19.20
N ASP A 78 8.85 -8.66 -20.06
CA ASP A 78 8.69 -10.12 -20.06
C ASP A 78 10.01 -10.79 -20.45
N GLY A 79 10.34 -11.91 -19.82
CA GLY A 79 11.61 -12.61 -20.01
C GLY A 79 12.81 -11.99 -19.28
N GLU A 80 12.61 -10.91 -18.53
CA GLU A 80 13.70 -10.25 -17.82
C GLU A 80 14.18 -11.03 -16.59
N ILE A 81 15.49 -11.00 -16.32
CA ILE A 81 16.08 -11.62 -15.13
C ILE A 81 16.05 -10.62 -13.97
N ILE A 82 15.43 -11.04 -12.87
CA ILE A 82 15.42 -10.34 -11.59
C ILE A 82 16.50 -10.95 -10.71
N GLU A 83 17.52 -10.16 -10.37
CA GLU A 83 18.54 -10.55 -9.40
C GLU A 83 18.14 -10.11 -7.98
N ALA A 84 18.19 -11.04 -7.03
CA ALA A 84 17.85 -10.77 -5.64
C ALA A 84 18.79 -11.53 -4.68
N GLY A 85 19.92 -10.90 -4.35
CA GLY A 85 21.05 -11.58 -3.72
C GLY A 85 21.68 -12.55 -4.72
N ASP A 86 22.03 -13.76 -4.28
CA ASP A 86 22.68 -14.78 -5.12
C ASP A 86 21.68 -15.56 -6.00
N LYS A 87 20.40 -15.16 -6.00
CA LYS A 87 19.34 -15.84 -6.74
C LYS A 87 18.89 -15.00 -7.92
N LYS A 88 18.76 -15.67 -9.07
CA LYS A 88 18.21 -15.13 -10.30
C LYS A 88 16.81 -15.70 -10.51
N TYR A 89 15.87 -14.85 -10.91
CA TYR A 89 14.50 -15.25 -11.23
C TYR A 89 14.12 -14.74 -12.61
N LEU A 90 13.59 -15.61 -13.46
CA LEU A 90 13.00 -15.26 -14.74
C LEU A 90 11.60 -14.66 -14.52
N LEU A 91 11.35 -13.48 -15.07
CA LEU A 91 10.06 -12.82 -15.02
C LEU A 91 9.18 -13.24 -16.19
N HIS A 92 7.97 -13.70 -15.89
CA HIS A 92 6.92 -13.97 -16.87
C HIS A 92 5.73 -13.03 -16.64
N LEU A 93 5.54 -12.07 -17.53
CA LEU A 93 4.42 -11.14 -17.55
C LEU A 93 3.32 -11.67 -18.48
N GLN A 94 2.09 -11.78 -17.97
CA GLN A 94 0.93 -12.13 -18.78
C GLN A 94 -0.18 -11.11 -18.63
N GLU A 95 -0.62 -10.52 -19.73
CA GLU A 95 -1.82 -9.69 -19.72
C GLU A 95 -3.09 -10.57 -19.74
N LYS A 96 -4.02 -10.31 -18.82
CA LYS A 96 -5.28 -11.04 -18.70
C LYS A 96 -6.43 -10.09 -18.45
N LYS A 97 -7.64 -10.48 -18.87
CA LYS A 97 -8.90 -9.81 -18.48
C LYS A 97 -9.20 -10.16 -17.01
N GLN A 98 -8.62 -9.42 -16.08
CA GLN A 98 -8.81 -9.61 -14.64
C GLN A 98 -8.87 -8.26 -13.91
N LYS A 99 -9.47 -8.22 -12.72
CA LYS A 99 -9.61 -6.98 -11.94
C LYS A 99 -8.36 -6.61 -11.15
N THR A 100 -7.53 -7.59 -10.79
CA THR A 100 -6.41 -7.41 -9.86
C THR A 100 -5.11 -7.92 -10.47
N VAL A 101 -3.99 -7.29 -10.10
CA VAL A 101 -2.66 -7.78 -10.44
C VAL A 101 -2.32 -8.92 -9.48
N THR A 102 -1.92 -10.07 -10.03
CA THR A 102 -1.56 -11.25 -9.24
C THR A 102 -0.14 -11.69 -9.57
N GLY A 103 0.60 -12.17 -8.57
CA GLY A 103 1.98 -12.63 -8.75
C GLY A 103 2.27 -13.88 -7.93
N LYS A 104 2.93 -14.86 -8.52
CA LYS A 104 3.37 -16.08 -7.83
C LYS A 104 4.69 -16.59 -8.37
N LEU A 105 5.41 -17.32 -7.53
CA LEU A 105 6.54 -18.13 -7.96
C LEU A 105 5.96 -19.42 -8.59
N ILE A 106 6.31 -19.72 -9.84
CA ILE A 106 5.84 -20.93 -10.55
C ILE A 106 6.90 -22.03 -10.58
N ALA A 107 8.18 -21.66 -10.49
CA ALA A 107 9.31 -22.58 -10.40
C ALA A 107 10.38 -21.95 -9.48
N PRO A 108 11.39 -22.72 -9.00
CA PRO A 108 12.40 -22.22 -8.05
C PRO A 108 13.06 -20.89 -8.46
N GLN A 109 13.12 -20.61 -9.77
CA GLN A 109 13.71 -19.42 -10.36
C GLN A 109 12.76 -18.73 -11.35
N ALA A 110 11.44 -18.86 -11.23
CA ALA A 110 10.51 -18.21 -12.16
C ALA A 110 9.34 -17.52 -11.44
N ILE A 111 9.20 -16.21 -11.69
CA ILE A 111 8.14 -15.36 -11.15
C ILE A 111 7.13 -15.07 -12.26
N LYS A 112 5.89 -15.47 -12.05
CA LYS A 112 4.78 -15.15 -12.95
C LYS A 112 3.95 -14.01 -12.38
N VAL A 113 3.74 -12.96 -13.16
CA VAL A 113 2.88 -11.82 -12.83
C VAL A 113 1.79 -11.71 -13.90
N ASN A 114 0.54 -11.88 -13.49
CA ASN A 114 -0.59 -11.58 -14.36
C ASN A 114 -1.03 -10.13 -14.14
N ILE A 115 -1.24 -9.39 -15.23
CA ILE A 115 -1.58 -7.96 -15.21
C ILE A 115 -2.92 -7.74 -15.92
N PRO A 116 -3.85 -6.97 -15.35
CA PRO A 116 -5.02 -6.47 -16.07
C PRO A 116 -4.64 -5.70 -17.34
N SER A 117 -5.24 -6.07 -18.47
CA SER A 117 -5.00 -5.36 -19.75
C SER A 117 -5.49 -3.91 -19.75
N ASN A 118 -6.44 -3.56 -18.87
CA ASN A 118 -7.07 -2.24 -18.78
C ASN A 118 -6.27 -1.18 -18.00
N LEU A 119 -5.03 -1.48 -17.57
CA LEU A 119 -4.19 -0.53 -16.82
C LEU A 119 -3.22 0.23 -17.73
N SER A 120 -2.94 1.49 -17.38
CA SER A 120 -1.87 2.27 -18.06
C SER A 120 -0.49 1.65 -17.80
N SER A 121 0.46 1.80 -18.72
CA SER A 121 1.82 1.26 -18.60
C SER A 121 2.55 1.72 -17.34
N LYS A 122 2.33 2.97 -16.92
CA LYS A 122 2.89 3.51 -15.67
C LYS A 122 2.32 2.77 -14.45
N THR A 123 1.01 2.59 -14.40
CA THR A 123 0.33 1.87 -13.32
C THR A 123 0.70 0.38 -13.30
N LYS A 124 0.80 -0.26 -14.48
CA LYS A 124 1.27 -1.66 -14.63
C LYS A 124 2.65 -1.83 -13.99
N ASN A 125 3.62 -0.99 -14.34
CA ASN A 125 4.98 -1.05 -13.79
C ASN A 125 5.04 -0.86 -12.27
N GLN A 126 4.23 0.02 -11.68
CA GLN A 126 4.17 0.18 -10.22
C GLN A 126 3.72 -1.10 -9.53
N TYR A 127 2.70 -1.76 -10.07
CA TYR A 127 2.19 -3.01 -9.50
C TYR A 127 3.16 -4.16 -9.69
N ILE A 128 3.80 -4.29 -10.86
CA ILE A 128 4.85 -5.29 -11.11
C ILE A 128 5.97 -5.14 -10.07
N PHE A 129 6.52 -3.93 -9.93
CA PHE A 129 7.61 -3.66 -8.97
C PHE A 129 7.21 -4.02 -7.53
N LYS A 130 6.00 -3.62 -7.11
CA LYS A 130 5.47 -3.93 -5.78
C LYS A 130 5.34 -5.44 -5.55
N LEU A 131 4.81 -6.17 -6.54
CA LEU A 131 4.63 -7.63 -6.46
C LEU A 131 5.95 -8.37 -6.44
N ILE A 132 6.89 -8.05 -7.34
CA ILE A 132 8.23 -8.64 -7.36
C ILE A 132 8.88 -8.46 -5.98
N ARG A 133 8.85 -7.24 -5.43
CA ARG A 133 9.43 -6.97 -4.11
C ARG A 133 8.79 -7.78 -2.99
N GLN A 134 7.47 -7.96 -3.02
CA GLN A 134 6.75 -8.77 -2.03
C GLN A 134 7.11 -10.26 -2.15
N ILE A 135 7.14 -10.78 -3.37
CA ILE A 135 7.50 -12.17 -3.68
C ILE A 135 8.93 -12.43 -3.20
N VAL A 136 9.90 -11.67 -3.70
CA VAL A 136 11.32 -11.80 -3.33
C VAL A 136 11.52 -11.71 -1.81
N ARG A 137 10.87 -10.75 -1.14
CA ARG A 137 10.94 -10.64 0.33
C ARG A 137 10.44 -11.91 1.01
N LYS A 138 9.26 -12.40 0.65
CA LYS A 138 8.66 -13.62 1.23
C LYS A 138 9.59 -14.83 1.09
N PHE A 139 10.31 -14.94 -0.02
CA PHE A 139 11.23 -16.05 -0.27
C PHE A 139 12.58 -15.90 0.43
N LYS A 140 13.13 -14.67 0.55
CA LYS A 140 14.36 -14.41 1.34
C LYS A 140 14.20 -14.81 2.81
N PHE A 141 13.00 -14.65 3.38
CA PHE A 141 12.72 -15.05 4.76
C PHE A 141 12.48 -16.55 4.92
N ARG A 142 11.88 -17.23 3.93
CA ARG A 142 11.66 -18.69 3.99
C ARG A 142 12.95 -19.52 3.92
N SER A 143 14.00 -19.02 3.26
CA SER A 143 15.30 -19.71 3.19
C SER A 143 16.13 -19.60 4.48
N LYS A 144 15.80 -18.68 5.40
CA LYS A 144 16.47 -18.56 6.70
C LYS A 144 15.82 -19.41 7.80
N SER A 145 14.70 -20.07 7.51
CA SER A 145 13.91 -20.84 8.49
C SER A 145 14.17 -22.35 8.45
N LYS A 146 15.17 -22.79 7.69
CA LYS A 146 15.60 -24.19 7.61
C LYS A 146 17.08 -24.29 7.95
N THR A 147 17.38 -24.06 9.22
CA THR A 147 18.60 -24.51 9.87
C THR A 147 18.12 -25.13 11.17
N PHE A 148 17.95 -26.46 11.14
CA PHE A 148 17.95 -27.32 12.31
C PHE A 148 19.29 -28.04 12.30
#